data_AF-A0A3D0CSY9-F1
#
_entry.id   AF-A0A3D0CSY9-F1
#
_cell.length_a   1.000
_cell.length_b   1.000
_cell.length_c   1.000
_cell.angle_alpha   90.00
_cell.angle_beta   90.00
_cell.angle_gamma   90.00
#
_symmetry.space_group_name_H-M   'P 1'
#
loop_
_entity.id
_entity.type
_entity.pdbx_description
1 polymer ?
#
loop_
_entity_poly.entity_id
_entity_poly.type
_entity_poly.pdbx_seq_one_letter_code
_entity_poly.pdbx_strand_id
1 'polypeptide(L)'
;MLPTIVVVSSHVEAREGLVATLNDQCHGACQSLGLDPSDAGRVAEYKPAAVVLDPLIAPDGVSQLEASLATLASAPPVITITQSNRLQHELYAEAEERLVEELTTVIPALRRLRVALLDAADIIEQERREIVARWIQRMLQIPSFQAQPDMTLQELRDEVPLLIAALVGSLRHGARASAFQPGAEVYAGSVGHARTRIRQGIPLVAVIQEYQFLRRELWLTLRRALTLQRPTATEVFVLGEHFHFTLDSILSLTIEEYRRHNQ
;
A
#
# COMPACT_ATOMS: atom_id res chain seq x y z
N MET A 1 -28.16 -12.80 7.98
CA MET A 1 -26.91 -12.14 8.40
C MET A 1 -26.52 -11.17 7.29
N LEU A 2 -26.59 -9.88 7.55
CA LEU A 2 -26.24 -8.82 6.59
C LEU A 2 -24.80 -8.34 6.87
N PRO A 3 -24.00 -7.95 5.86
CA PRO A 3 -22.67 -7.43 6.07
C PRO A 3 -22.74 -6.00 6.62
N THR A 4 -22.07 -5.75 7.74
CA THR A 4 -21.85 -4.42 8.32
C THR A 4 -20.49 -3.90 7.84
N ILE A 5 -20.45 -2.72 7.24
CA ILE A 5 -19.21 -2.09 6.77
C ILE A 5 -18.86 -0.97 7.76
N VAL A 6 -17.65 -1.04 8.31
CA VAL A 6 -17.10 -0.08 9.28
C VAL A 6 -15.94 0.66 8.61
N VAL A 7 -16.03 1.98 8.54
CA VAL A 7 -14.89 2.84 8.20
C VAL A 7 -14.14 3.14 9.50
N VAL A 8 -12.89 2.69 9.60
CA VAL A 8 -12.04 2.94 10.78
C VAL A 8 -11.19 4.18 10.51
N SER A 9 -11.52 5.29 11.19
CA SER A 9 -10.58 6.41 11.35
C SER A 9 -9.46 5.99 12.30
N SER A 10 -8.20 6.29 11.95
CA SER A 10 -6.97 5.84 12.61
C SER A 10 -6.68 6.51 13.97
N HIS A 11 -7.69 6.66 14.82
CA HIS A 11 -7.55 7.08 16.22
C HIS A 11 -8.26 6.11 17.15
N VAL A 12 -7.58 4.98 17.44
CA VAL A 12 -8.05 3.93 18.36
C VAL A 12 -8.09 4.41 19.81
N GLU A 13 -7.23 5.34 20.22
CA GLU A 13 -7.16 5.83 21.61
C GLU A 13 -8.28 6.83 21.97
N ALA A 14 -8.86 7.53 20.99
CA ALA A 14 -10.00 8.42 21.23
C ALA A 14 -11.32 7.64 21.52
N ARG A 15 -11.34 6.33 21.23
CA ARG A 15 -12.55 5.50 21.27
C ARG A 15 -12.88 4.99 22.67
N GLU A 16 -11.87 4.63 23.47
CA GLU A 16 -12.10 4.17 24.85
C GLU A 16 -12.60 5.31 25.75
N GLY A 17 -12.02 6.52 25.58
CA GLY A 17 -12.46 7.71 26.29
C GLY A 17 -13.89 8.14 25.92
N LEU A 18 -14.26 8.05 24.64
CA LEU A 18 -15.60 8.41 24.18
C LEU A 18 -16.66 7.39 24.63
N VAL A 19 -16.36 6.09 24.59
CA VAL A 19 -17.27 5.04 25.09
C VAL A 19 -17.45 5.16 26.60
N ALA A 20 -16.39 5.43 27.36
CA ALA A 20 -16.48 5.67 28.80
C ALA A 20 -17.33 6.92 29.11
N THR A 21 -17.10 8.02 28.38
CA THR A 21 -17.85 9.28 28.55
C THR A 21 -19.33 9.13 28.22
N LEU A 22 -19.66 8.39 27.17
CA LEU A 22 -21.07 8.12 26.79
C LEU A 22 -21.75 7.17 27.79
N ASN A 23 -21.02 6.21 28.36
CA ASN A 23 -21.53 5.36 29.44
C ASN A 23 -21.82 6.18 30.70
N ASP A 24 -20.92 7.06 31.11
CA ASP A 24 -21.09 7.93 32.28
C ASP A 24 -22.26 8.91 32.10
N GLN A 25 -22.41 9.48 30.90
CA GLN A 25 -23.55 10.35 30.57
C GLN A 25 -24.88 9.60 30.56
N CYS A 26 -24.91 8.36 30.05
CA CYS A 26 -26.11 7.51 30.11
C CYS A 26 -26.46 7.11 31.56
N HIS A 27 -25.45 6.82 32.38
CA HIS A 27 -25.64 6.50 33.80
C HIS A 27 -26.22 7.69 34.58
N GLY A 28 -25.67 8.89 34.36
CA GLY A 28 -26.17 10.13 34.97
C GLY A 28 -27.59 10.49 34.52
N ALA A 29 -27.94 10.23 33.25
CA ALA A 29 -29.29 10.44 32.74
C ALA A 29 -30.31 9.46 33.33
N CYS A 30 -29.94 8.18 33.55
CA CYS A 30 -30.84 7.20 34.19
C CYS A 30 -31.11 7.55 35.66
N GLN A 31 -30.09 7.99 36.39
CA GLN A 31 -30.23 8.40 37.80
C GLN A 31 -31.10 9.65 37.96
N SER A 32 -30.99 10.64 37.06
CA SER A 32 -31.81 11.85 37.14
C SER A 32 -33.29 11.61 36.80
N LEU A 33 -33.61 10.51 36.10
CA LEU A 33 -34.97 10.09 35.76
C LEU A 33 -35.55 9.06 36.75
N GLY A 34 -34.81 8.67 37.79
CA GLY A 34 -35.26 7.68 38.78
C GLY A 34 -35.37 6.25 38.23
N LEU A 35 -34.69 5.96 37.12
CA LEU A 35 -34.64 4.63 36.51
C LEU A 35 -33.49 3.81 37.12
N ASP A 36 -33.71 2.51 37.34
CA ASP A 36 -32.66 1.62 37.82
C ASP A 36 -31.59 1.46 36.72
N PRO A 37 -30.30 1.79 36.98
CA PRO A 37 -29.24 1.65 35.99
C PRO A 37 -29.03 0.22 35.49
N SER A 38 -29.57 -0.79 36.20
CA SER A 38 -29.56 -2.19 35.76
C SER A 38 -30.64 -2.53 34.72
N ASP A 39 -31.68 -1.68 34.57
CA ASP A 39 -32.70 -1.77 33.51
C ASP A 39 -32.26 -1.10 32.21
N ALA A 40 -31.20 -0.28 32.24
CA ALA A 40 -30.48 0.13 31.04
C ALA A 40 -29.79 -1.12 30.48
N GLY A 41 -30.53 -1.89 29.66
CA GLY A 41 -30.08 -3.15 29.10
C GLY A 41 -28.63 -3.02 28.64
N ARG A 42 -27.77 -3.93 29.15
CA ARG A 42 -26.36 -4.03 28.77
C ARG A 42 -26.26 -3.67 27.31
N VAL A 43 -25.63 -2.54 26.98
CA VAL A 43 -25.26 -2.20 25.62
C VAL A 43 -24.62 -3.47 25.09
N ALA A 44 -25.33 -4.15 24.19
CA ALA A 44 -24.88 -5.41 23.64
C ALA A 44 -23.44 -5.17 23.23
N GLU A 45 -22.52 -6.00 23.69
CA GLU A 45 -21.09 -5.90 23.41
C GLU A 45 -20.95 -5.86 21.88
N TYR A 46 -20.97 -4.64 21.33
CA TYR A 46 -20.89 -4.41 19.91
C TYR A 46 -19.42 -4.60 19.64
N LYS A 47 -19.06 -5.82 19.23
CA LYS A 47 -17.77 -6.09 18.60
C LYS A 47 -17.91 -5.71 17.13
N PRO A 48 -17.52 -4.49 16.72
CA PRO A 48 -17.42 -4.22 15.31
C PRO A 48 -16.40 -5.19 14.73
N ALA A 49 -16.78 -5.89 13.67
CA ALA A 49 -15.80 -6.45 12.76
C ALA A 49 -15.02 -5.26 12.19
N ALA A 50 -13.83 -5.02 12.74
CA ALA A 50 -12.90 -4.06 12.17
C ALA A 50 -12.42 -4.64 10.84
N VAL A 51 -13.00 -4.17 9.73
CA VAL A 51 -12.31 -4.23 8.46
C VAL A 51 -11.26 -3.14 8.53
N VAL A 52 -10.03 -3.54 8.86
CA VAL A 52 -8.86 -2.69 8.58
C VAL A 52 -8.79 -2.61 7.07
N LEU A 53 -9.43 -1.58 6.51
CA LEU A 53 -9.18 -1.18 5.15
C LEU A 53 -7.76 -0.62 5.16
N ASP A 54 -6.81 -1.46 4.76
CA ASP A 54 -5.59 -1.00 4.14
C ASP A 54 -5.83 -1.04 2.61
N PRO A 55 -6.68 -0.13 2.07
CA PRO A 55 -7.18 -0.25 0.69
C PRO A 55 -6.07 -0.03 -0.34
N LEU A 56 -4.87 0.37 0.10
CA LEU A 56 -3.71 0.63 -0.74
C LEU A 56 -2.86 -0.63 -0.99
N ILE A 57 -3.07 -1.73 -0.24
CA ILE A 57 -2.25 -2.95 -0.36
C ILE A 57 -2.94 -4.06 -1.19
N ALA A 58 -4.27 -4.02 -1.35
CA ALA A 58 -5.00 -5.06 -2.08
C ALA A 58 -5.39 -4.62 -3.51
N PRO A 59 -5.10 -5.42 -4.56
CA PRO A 59 -5.37 -5.09 -5.97
C PRO A 59 -6.85 -4.85 -6.28
N ASP A 60 -7.75 -5.44 -5.47
CA ASP A 60 -9.20 -5.34 -5.62
C ASP A 60 -9.84 -4.40 -4.57
N GLY A 61 -9.04 -3.74 -3.73
CA GLY A 61 -9.55 -2.98 -2.58
C GLY A 61 -10.53 -1.87 -2.98
N VAL A 62 -10.26 -1.16 -4.08
CA VAL A 62 -11.15 -0.11 -4.61
C VAL A 62 -12.44 -0.72 -5.17
N SER A 63 -12.36 -1.81 -5.95
CA SER A 63 -13.57 -2.46 -6.50
C SER A 63 -14.42 -3.13 -5.42
N GLN A 64 -13.81 -3.68 -4.37
CA GLN A 64 -14.51 -4.20 -3.20
C GLN A 64 -15.18 -3.09 -2.40
N LEU A 65 -14.51 -1.93 -2.26
CA LEU A 65 -15.10 -0.74 -1.64
C LEU A 65 -16.31 -0.24 -2.46
N GLU A 66 -16.18 -0.16 -3.78
CA GLU A 66 -17.27 0.26 -4.68
C GLU A 66 -18.46 -0.69 -4.65
N ALA A 67 -18.22 -2.01 -4.70
CA ALA A 67 -19.27 -3.01 -4.58
C ALA A 67 -19.96 -2.96 -3.21
N SER A 68 -19.18 -2.74 -2.14
CA SER A 68 -19.68 -2.57 -0.78
C SER A 68 -20.57 -1.32 -0.65
N LEU A 69 -20.15 -0.20 -1.24
CA LEU A 69 -20.91 1.05 -1.27
C LEU A 69 -22.17 0.97 -2.15
N ALA A 70 -22.09 0.32 -3.31
CA ALA A 70 -23.25 0.09 -4.17
C ALA A 70 -24.29 -0.81 -3.49
N THR A 71 -23.83 -1.80 -2.70
CA THR A 71 -24.70 -2.65 -1.88
C THR A 71 -25.34 -1.85 -0.75
N LEU A 72 -24.59 -0.97 -0.07
CA LEU A 72 -25.13 -0.07 0.95
C LEU A 72 -26.17 0.91 0.38
N ALA A 73 -25.90 1.49 -0.78
CA ALA A 73 -26.80 2.43 -1.44
C ALA A 73 -28.09 1.78 -2.00
N SER A 74 -28.10 0.46 -2.19
CA SER A 74 -29.23 -0.29 -2.75
C SER A 74 -29.98 -1.15 -1.71
N ALA A 75 -29.44 -1.33 -0.51
CA ALA A 75 -30.12 -2.05 0.56
C ALA A 75 -31.28 -1.20 1.12
N PRO A 76 -32.52 -1.73 1.20
CA PRO A 76 -33.59 -1.04 1.90
C PRO A 76 -33.21 -0.91 3.39
N PRO A 77 -33.43 0.26 4.02
CA PRO A 77 -33.14 0.44 5.43
C PRO A 77 -34.10 -0.44 6.25
N VAL A 78 -33.65 -1.61 6.67
CA VAL A 78 -34.38 -2.43 7.64
C VAL A 78 -33.97 -1.95 9.03
N ILE A 79 -34.58 -0.86 9.47
CA ILE A 79 -34.49 -0.39 10.84
C ILE A 79 -35.76 -0.88 11.56
N THR A 80 -35.64 -1.93 12.35
CA THR A 80 -36.70 -2.29 13.31
C THR A 80 -36.53 -1.40 14.53
N ILE A 81 -37.26 -0.28 14.57
CA ILE A 81 -37.21 0.70 15.67
C ILE A 81 -38.21 0.28 16.75
N THR A 82 -37.75 -0.40 17.79
CA THR A 82 -38.44 -0.41 19.09
C THR A 82 -38.14 0.92 19.77
N GLN A 83 -39.14 1.82 19.80
CA GLN A 83 -39.18 3.14 20.46
C GLN A 83 -37.86 3.59 21.09
N SER A 84 -36.96 4.13 20.26
CA SER A 84 -35.69 4.70 20.68
C SER A 84 -35.68 6.20 20.40
N ASN A 85 -35.05 6.91 21.33
CA ASN A 85 -35.00 8.36 21.53
C ASN A 85 -34.86 9.19 20.23
N ARG A 86 -35.69 10.22 20.04
CA ARG A 86 -35.59 11.19 18.93
C ARG A 86 -34.17 11.76 18.75
N LEU A 87 -33.46 11.97 19.85
CA LEU A 87 -32.07 12.41 19.89
C LEU A 87 -31.09 11.41 19.25
N GLN A 88 -31.34 10.11 19.35
CA GLN A 88 -30.51 9.11 18.67
C GLN A 88 -30.70 9.18 17.16
N HIS A 89 -31.94 9.37 16.69
CA HIS A 89 -32.21 9.53 15.26
C HIS A 89 -31.53 10.77 14.66
N GLU A 90 -31.52 11.90 15.38
CA GLU A 90 -30.84 13.14 14.94
C GLU A 90 -29.31 12.93 14.90
N LEU A 91 -28.71 12.32 15.93
CA LEU A 91 -27.28 12.00 15.96
C LEU A 91 -26.86 11.00 14.87
N TYR A 92 -27.69 10.00 14.56
CA TYR A 92 -27.42 9.06 13.48
C TYR A 92 -27.48 9.74 12.11
N ALA A 93 -28.44 10.63 11.88
CA ALA A 93 -28.57 11.36 10.63
C ALA A 93 -27.37 12.27 10.36
N GLU A 94 -26.90 13.01 11.37
CA GLU A 94 -25.70 13.86 11.25
C GLU A 94 -24.43 13.02 10.99
N ALA A 95 -24.30 11.86 11.64
CA ALA A 95 -23.18 10.95 11.42
C ALA A 95 -23.19 10.34 10.00
N GLU A 96 -24.38 10.01 9.50
CA GLU A 96 -24.56 9.48 8.14
C GLU A 96 -24.22 10.55 7.08
N GLU A 97 -24.71 11.78 7.24
CA GLU A 97 -24.42 12.89 6.33
C GLU A 97 -22.90 13.18 6.28
N ARG A 98 -22.24 13.22 7.44
CA ARG A 98 -20.79 13.43 7.52
C ARG A 98 -20.00 12.29 6.87
N LEU A 99 -20.43 11.04 7.05
CA LEU A 99 -19.79 9.89 6.42
C LEU A 99 -19.96 9.92 4.90
N VAL A 100 -21.14 10.29 4.40
CA VAL A 100 -21.41 10.45 2.97
C VAL A 100 -20.55 11.56 2.37
N GLU A 101 -20.43 12.71 3.04
CA GLU A 101 -19.56 13.81 2.61
C GLU A 101 -18.09 13.36 2.54
N GLU A 102 -17.59 12.71 3.58
CA GLU A 102 -16.22 12.19 3.62
C GLU A 102 -15.96 11.18 2.49
N LEU A 103 -16.83 10.19 2.32
CA LEU A 103 -16.71 9.19 1.25
C LEU A 103 -16.76 9.82 -0.16
N THR A 104 -17.56 10.87 -0.34
CA THR A 104 -17.67 11.59 -1.61
C THR A 104 -16.35 12.27 -2.00
N THR A 105 -15.53 12.65 -1.03
CA THR A 105 -14.20 13.23 -1.27
C THR A 105 -13.08 12.19 -1.38
N VAL A 106 -13.14 11.12 -0.55
CA VAL A 106 -12.08 10.11 -0.47
C VAL A 106 -12.08 9.18 -1.69
N ILE A 107 -13.25 8.76 -2.19
CA ILE A 107 -13.33 7.80 -3.31
C ILE A 107 -12.70 8.35 -4.60
N PRO A 108 -13.00 9.59 -5.05
CA PRO A 108 -12.33 10.16 -6.21
C PRO A 108 -10.81 10.26 -6.04
N ALA A 109 -10.33 10.61 -4.83
CA ALA A 109 -8.90 10.67 -4.54
C ALA A 109 -8.24 9.29 -4.64
N LEU A 110 -8.85 8.24 -4.08
CA LEU A 110 -8.35 6.87 -4.18
C LEU A 110 -8.36 6.35 -5.63
N ARG A 111 -9.41 6.63 -6.41
CA ARG A 111 -9.46 6.29 -7.84
C ARG A 111 -8.34 6.97 -8.60
N ARG A 112 -8.13 8.26 -8.36
CA ARG A 112 -7.08 9.03 -9.02
C ARG A 112 -5.69 8.49 -8.69
N LEU A 113 -5.45 8.18 -7.41
CA LEU A 113 -4.22 7.54 -6.96
C LEU A 113 -4.00 6.17 -7.63
N ARG A 114 -5.06 5.36 -7.73
CA ARG A 114 -5.00 4.07 -8.42
C ARG A 114 -4.61 4.23 -9.88
N VAL A 115 -5.18 5.20 -10.58
CA VAL A 115 -4.80 5.52 -11.97
C VAL A 115 -3.34 5.94 -12.05
N ALA A 116 -2.85 6.81 -11.15
CA ALA A 116 -1.46 7.23 -11.13
C ALA A 116 -0.47 6.06 -10.93
N LEU A 117 -0.81 5.08 -10.09
CA LEU A 117 -0.01 3.86 -9.90
C LEU A 117 0.02 2.99 -11.16
N LEU A 118 -1.12 2.82 -11.82
CA LEU A 118 -1.24 2.04 -13.06
C LEU A 118 -0.48 2.71 -14.22
N ASP A 119 -0.64 4.03 -14.38
CA ASP A 119 0.07 4.80 -15.39
C ASP A 119 1.59 4.70 -15.19
N ALA A 120 2.07 4.83 -13.95
CA ALA A 120 3.49 4.67 -13.63
C ALA A 120 4.00 3.25 -13.97
N ALA A 121 3.22 2.22 -13.68
CA ALA A 121 3.56 0.85 -14.02
C ALA A 121 3.65 0.63 -15.54
N ASP A 122 2.69 1.18 -16.29
CA ASP A 122 2.65 1.07 -17.75
C ASP A 122 3.80 1.83 -18.42
N ILE A 123 4.13 3.03 -17.92
CA ILE A 123 5.29 3.80 -18.35
C ILE A 123 6.58 2.99 -18.15
N ILE A 124 6.78 2.41 -16.96
CA ILE A 124 7.98 1.63 -16.67
C ILE A 124 8.07 0.39 -17.56
N GLU A 125 6.95 -0.33 -17.78
CA GLU A 125 6.95 -1.52 -18.62
C GLU A 125 7.24 -1.19 -20.08
N GLN A 126 6.65 -0.12 -20.63
CA GLN A 126 6.88 0.35 -22.00
C GLN A 126 8.34 0.78 -22.21
N GLU A 127 8.92 1.47 -21.24
CA GLU A 127 10.29 2.00 -21.29
C GLU A 127 11.34 1.01 -20.77
N ARG A 128 10.95 -0.23 -20.39
CA ARG A 128 11.82 -1.18 -19.69
C ARG A 128 13.15 -1.44 -20.39
N ARG A 129 13.13 -1.63 -21.71
CA ARG A 129 14.35 -1.90 -22.50
C ARG A 129 15.32 -0.72 -22.45
N GLU A 130 14.78 0.48 -22.54
CA GLU A 130 15.53 1.72 -22.58
C GLU A 130 16.04 2.10 -21.17
N ILE A 131 15.26 1.85 -20.12
CA ILE A 131 15.71 1.92 -18.72
C ILE A 131 16.94 1.03 -18.51
N VAL A 132 16.86 -0.24 -18.92
CA VAL A 132 17.96 -1.20 -18.79
C VAL A 132 19.19 -0.75 -19.58
N ALA A 133 19.01 -0.25 -20.80
CA ALA A 133 20.13 0.23 -21.62
C ALA A 133 20.88 1.39 -20.94
N ARG A 134 20.16 2.41 -20.45
CA ARG A 134 20.77 3.55 -19.73
C ARG A 134 21.40 3.14 -18.42
N TRP A 135 20.80 2.19 -17.72
CA TRP A 135 21.34 1.64 -16.50
C TRP A 135 22.67 0.90 -16.75
N ILE A 136 22.74 0.02 -17.76
CA ILE A 136 24.00 -0.65 -18.17
C ILE A 136 25.07 0.40 -18.50
N GLN A 137 24.73 1.43 -19.28
CA GLN A 137 25.68 2.49 -19.62
C GLN A 137 26.28 3.19 -18.39
N ARG A 138 25.49 3.37 -17.32
CA ARG A 138 25.99 3.92 -16.05
C ARG A 138 26.82 2.92 -15.26
N MET A 139 26.43 1.66 -15.23
CA MET A 139 27.21 0.61 -14.55
C MET A 139 28.62 0.47 -15.11
N LEU A 140 28.77 0.62 -16.43
CA LEU A 140 30.09 0.62 -17.09
C LEU A 140 30.98 1.79 -16.66
N GLN A 141 30.48 2.75 -15.88
CA GLN A 141 31.27 3.82 -15.26
C GLN A 141 31.75 3.47 -13.84
N ILE A 142 31.32 2.33 -13.28
CA ILE A 142 31.74 1.86 -11.97
C ILE A 142 33.07 1.10 -12.12
N PRO A 143 34.13 1.44 -11.35
CA PRO A 143 35.45 0.81 -11.50
C PRO A 143 35.44 -0.73 -11.42
N SER A 144 34.64 -1.31 -10.53
CA SER A 144 34.54 -2.77 -10.38
C SER A 144 33.98 -3.48 -11.62
N PHE A 145 33.14 -2.81 -12.41
CA PHE A 145 32.62 -3.36 -13.66
C PHE A 145 33.59 -3.11 -14.82
N GLN A 146 34.30 -1.98 -14.83
CA GLN A 146 35.37 -1.71 -15.81
C GLN A 146 36.54 -2.70 -15.71
N ALA A 147 36.80 -3.20 -14.50
CA ALA A 147 37.81 -4.23 -14.26
C ALA A 147 37.45 -5.62 -14.83
N GLN A 148 36.25 -5.78 -15.41
CA GLN A 148 35.74 -7.03 -15.99
C GLN A 148 35.50 -6.87 -17.51
N PRO A 149 36.56 -6.72 -18.33
CA PRO A 149 36.43 -6.41 -19.76
C PRO A 149 35.76 -7.51 -20.58
N ASP A 150 35.81 -8.76 -20.10
CA ASP A 150 35.22 -9.93 -20.77
C ASP A 150 33.74 -10.14 -20.42
N MET A 151 33.14 -9.28 -19.57
CA MET A 151 31.74 -9.40 -19.17
C MET A 151 30.82 -9.07 -20.35
N THR A 152 29.97 -10.04 -20.72
CA THR A 152 29.03 -9.87 -21.81
C THR A 152 27.87 -8.96 -21.42
N LEU A 153 27.21 -8.34 -22.41
CA LEU A 153 25.98 -7.57 -22.17
C LEU A 153 24.86 -8.40 -21.54
N GLN A 154 24.81 -9.71 -21.83
CA GLN A 154 23.83 -10.61 -21.23
C GLN A 154 24.08 -10.79 -19.73
N GLU A 155 25.34 -10.91 -19.31
CA GLU A 155 25.76 -11.02 -17.91
C GLU A 155 25.64 -9.70 -17.13
N LEU A 156 25.72 -8.55 -17.83
CA LEU A 156 25.40 -7.25 -17.25
C LEU A 156 23.90 -7.12 -17.03
N ARG A 157 23.09 -7.49 -18.02
CA ARG A 157 21.62 -7.43 -17.95
C ARG A 157 21.05 -8.36 -16.90
N ASP A 158 21.49 -9.61 -16.90
CA ASP A 158 21.14 -10.65 -15.91
C ASP A 158 19.65 -10.64 -15.54
N GLU A 159 19.32 -10.67 -14.25
CA GLU A 159 17.97 -10.71 -13.68
C GLU A 159 17.31 -9.32 -13.56
N VAL A 160 17.98 -8.23 -13.96
CA VAL A 160 17.45 -6.87 -13.76
C VAL A 160 16.10 -6.63 -14.46
N PRO A 161 15.81 -7.16 -15.66
CA PRO A 161 14.48 -7.08 -16.24
C PRO A 161 13.38 -7.71 -15.36
N LEU A 162 13.71 -8.77 -14.61
CA LEU A 162 12.79 -9.41 -13.65
C LEU A 162 12.60 -8.53 -12.41
N LEU A 163 13.66 -7.89 -11.92
CA LEU A 163 13.57 -6.94 -10.80
C LEU A 163 12.70 -5.71 -11.15
N ILE A 164 12.80 -5.22 -12.39
CA ILE A 164 11.89 -4.16 -12.89
C ILE A 164 10.45 -4.67 -12.97
N ALA A 165 10.24 -5.91 -13.44
CA ALA A 165 8.91 -6.51 -13.47
C ALA A 165 8.29 -6.65 -12.07
N ALA A 166 9.11 -6.92 -11.04
CA ALA A 166 8.66 -6.93 -9.65
C ALA A 166 8.13 -5.56 -9.18
N LEU A 167 8.82 -4.47 -9.56
CA LEU A 167 8.34 -3.11 -9.30
C LEU A 167 7.04 -2.81 -10.04
N VAL A 168 6.93 -3.16 -11.33
CA VAL A 168 5.70 -3.03 -12.10
C VAL A 168 4.55 -3.77 -11.43
N GLY A 169 4.80 -5.00 -10.96
CA GLY A 169 3.82 -5.79 -10.20
C GLY A 169 3.41 -5.12 -8.89
N SER A 170 4.35 -4.55 -8.15
CA SER A 170 4.10 -3.81 -6.90
C SER A 170 3.23 -2.58 -7.11
N LEU A 171 3.47 -1.82 -8.19
CA LEU A 171 2.64 -0.66 -8.57
C LEU A 171 1.23 -1.10 -9.00
N ARG A 172 1.12 -2.19 -9.76
CA ARG A 172 -0.17 -2.71 -10.24
C ARG A 172 -1.00 -3.39 -9.17
N HIS A 173 -0.39 -4.04 -8.19
CA HIS A 173 -1.13 -4.93 -7.29
C HIS A 173 -0.90 -4.64 -5.81
N GLY A 174 -0.17 -3.57 -5.50
CA GLY A 174 0.29 -3.29 -4.16
C GLY A 174 1.57 -4.05 -3.82
N ALA A 175 2.38 -3.45 -2.94
CA ALA A 175 3.58 -4.08 -2.42
C ALA A 175 3.19 -5.20 -1.45
N ARG A 176 3.63 -6.44 -1.71
CA ARG A 176 3.34 -7.59 -0.84
C ARG A 176 4.65 -8.16 -0.29
N ALA A 177 4.79 -8.16 1.03
CA ALA A 177 5.96 -8.74 1.69
C ALA A 177 6.17 -10.23 1.33
N SER A 178 5.10 -10.97 1.02
CA SER A 178 5.16 -12.36 0.58
C SER A 178 5.89 -12.55 -0.76
N ALA A 179 5.95 -11.53 -1.62
CA ALA A 179 6.68 -11.60 -2.88
C ALA A 179 8.21 -11.68 -2.68
N PHE A 180 8.70 -11.31 -1.49
CA PHE A 180 10.13 -11.29 -1.14
C PHE A 180 10.52 -12.43 -0.20
N GLN A 181 9.65 -13.43 -0.01
CA GLN A 181 9.91 -14.61 0.82
C GLN A 181 10.50 -15.77 -0.01
N PRO A 182 11.21 -16.72 0.62
CA PRO A 182 11.68 -17.93 -0.07
C PRO A 182 10.56 -18.65 -0.82
N GLY A 183 10.84 -19.05 -2.05
CA GLY A 183 9.87 -19.70 -2.95
C GLY A 183 9.12 -18.75 -3.89
N ALA A 184 9.18 -17.43 -3.65
CA ALA A 184 8.66 -16.45 -4.60
C ALA A 184 9.64 -16.17 -5.76
N GLU A 185 9.10 -15.81 -6.94
CA GLU A 185 9.90 -15.53 -8.13
C GLU A 185 10.86 -14.35 -7.93
N VAL A 186 10.40 -13.25 -7.32
CA VAL A 186 11.23 -12.08 -7.04
C VAL A 186 12.35 -12.41 -6.07
N TYR A 187 12.10 -13.26 -5.08
CA TYR A 187 13.14 -13.77 -4.19
C TYR A 187 14.20 -14.55 -4.97
N ALA A 188 13.79 -15.51 -5.81
CA ALA A 188 14.69 -16.31 -6.61
C ALA A 188 15.54 -15.45 -7.55
N GLY A 189 14.92 -14.46 -8.23
CA GLY A 189 15.62 -13.51 -9.09
C GLY A 189 16.63 -12.64 -8.33
N SER A 190 16.26 -12.12 -7.15
CA SER A 190 17.15 -11.29 -6.32
C SER A 190 18.38 -12.08 -5.84
N VAL A 191 18.16 -13.32 -5.39
CA VAL A 191 19.25 -14.23 -4.97
C VAL A 191 20.09 -14.65 -6.18
N GLY A 192 19.46 -14.95 -7.31
CA GLY A 192 20.14 -15.28 -8.57
C GLY A 192 21.09 -14.16 -8.99
N HIS A 193 20.59 -12.92 -8.98
CA HIS A 193 21.36 -11.72 -9.27
C HIS A 193 22.56 -11.55 -8.34
N ALA A 194 22.35 -11.66 -7.03
CA ALA A 194 23.41 -11.58 -6.04
C ALA A 194 24.51 -12.62 -6.30
N ARG A 195 24.12 -13.87 -6.55
CA ARG A 195 25.05 -14.96 -6.87
C ARG A 195 25.80 -14.72 -8.17
N THR A 196 25.16 -14.16 -9.19
CA THR A 196 25.84 -13.77 -10.44
C THR A 196 26.92 -12.74 -10.16
N ARG A 197 26.62 -11.68 -9.41
CA ARG A 197 27.60 -10.63 -9.06
C ARG A 197 28.74 -11.16 -8.19
N ILE A 198 28.45 -12.06 -7.25
CA ILE A 198 29.47 -12.77 -6.44
C ILE A 198 30.41 -13.58 -7.34
N ARG A 199 29.88 -14.40 -8.26
CA ARG A 199 30.70 -15.20 -9.19
C ARG A 199 31.57 -14.34 -10.10
N GLN A 200 31.10 -13.14 -10.45
CA GLN A 200 31.85 -12.15 -11.23
C GLN A 200 32.91 -11.39 -10.40
N GLY A 201 33.02 -11.67 -9.09
CA GLY A 201 33.94 -10.95 -8.20
C GLY A 201 33.56 -9.48 -7.99
N ILE A 202 32.30 -9.10 -8.22
CA ILE A 202 31.83 -7.74 -8.00
C ILE A 202 31.57 -7.53 -6.51
N PRO A 203 32.20 -6.53 -5.86
CA PRO A 203 32.01 -6.28 -4.44
C PRO A 203 30.61 -5.71 -4.15
N LEU A 204 30.08 -6.01 -2.96
CA LEU A 204 28.75 -5.55 -2.53
C LEU A 204 28.56 -4.03 -2.67
N VAL A 205 29.60 -3.24 -2.40
CA VAL A 205 29.56 -1.77 -2.54
C VAL A 205 29.24 -1.36 -3.98
N ALA A 206 29.81 -2.04 -4.98
CA ALA A 206 29.53 -1.76 -6.39
C ALA A 206 28.10 -2.21 -6.77
N VAL A 207 27.60 -3.30 -6.20
CA VAL A 207 26.21 -3.73 -6.38
C VAL A 207 25.22 -2.72 -5.77
N ILE A 208 25.52 -2.16 -4.60
CA ILE A 208 24.69 -1.08 -4.01
C ILE A 208 24.63 0.13 -4.97
N GLN A 209 25.75 0.50 -5.60
CA GLN A 209 25.79 1.58 -6.60
C GLN A 209 24.97 1.24 -7.85
N GLU A 210 25.01 -0.02 -8.31
CA GLU A 210 24.16 -0.54 -9.39
C GLU A 210 22.66 -0.33 -9.09
N TYR A 211 22.20 -0.63 -7.88
CA TYR A 211 20.82 -0.37 -7.44
C TYR A 211 20.49 1.13 -7.37
N GLN A 212 21.43 1.96 -6.91
CA GLN A 212 21.25 3.42 -6.89
C GLN A 212 21.08 3.99 -8.31
N PHE A 213 21.84 3.49 -9.28
CA PHE A 213 21.67 3.87 -10.68
C PHE A 213 20.35 3.38 -11.26
N LEU A 214 19.91 2.16 -10.94
CA LEU A 214 18.61 1.64 -11.39
C LEU A 214 17.47 2.51 -10.85
N ARG A 215 17.49 2.81 -9.54
CA ARG A 215 16.56 3.74 -8.87
C ARG A 215 16.49 5.08 -9.58
N ARG A 216 17.65 5.66 -9.92
CA ARG A 216 17.72 6.95 -10.62
C ARG A 216 17.10 6.87 -12.02
N GLU A 217 17.40 5.84 -12.80
CA GLU A 217 16.89 5.71 -14.16
C GLU A 217 15.38 5.51 -14.21
N LEU A 218 14.84 4.73 -13.29
CA LEU A 218 13.39 4.57 -13.14
C LEU A 218 12.71 5.90 -12.77
N TRP A 219 13.23 6.64 -11.79
CA TRP A 219 12.67 7.96 -11.43
C TRP A 219 12.80 8.99 -12.55
N LEU A 220 13.91 8.99 -13.30
CA LEU A 220 14.06 9.86 -14.46
C LEU A 220 13.03 9.54 -15.54
N THR A 221 12.71 8.26 -15.73
CA THR A 221 11.69 7.80 -16.69
C THR A 221 10.30 8.28 -16.26
N LEU A 222 9.93 8.02 -15.00
CA LEU A 222 8.66 8.50 -14.45
C LEU A 222 8.56 10.02 -14.50
N ARG A 223 9.60 10.75 -14.11
CA ARG A 223 9.61 12.21 -14.15
C ARG A 223 9.31 12.75 -15.55
N ARG A 224 9.95 12.19 -16.60
CA ARG A 224 9.74 12.66 -17.99
C ARG A 224 8.29 12.44 -18.43
N ALA A 225 7.72 11.27 -18.13
CA ALA A 225 6.37 10.92 -18.56
C ALA A 225 5.28 11.64 -17.73
N LEU A 226 5.42 11.65 -16.40
CA LEU A 226 4.43 12.21 -15.47
C LEU A 226 4.41 13.74 -15.45
N THR A 227 5.45 14.43 -15.96
CA THR A 227 5.46 15.90 -16.05
C THR A 227 4.23 16.42 -16.82
N LEU A 228 3.76 15.69 -17.82
CA LEU A 228 2.58 16.04 -18.60
C LEU A 228 1.27 15.79 -17.85
N GLN A 229 1.25 14.81 -16.93
CA GLN A 229 0.08 14.43 -16.16
C GLN A 229 -0.14 15.26 -14.88
N ARG A 230 0.90 15.99 -14.44
CA ARG A 230 0.87 16.86 -13.24
C ARG A 230 0.33 16.12 -12.00
N PRO A 231 1.01 15.05 -11.54
CA PRO A 231 0.60 14.34 -10.33
C PRO A 231 0.63 15.28 -9.12
N THR A 232 -0.28 15.03 -8.18
CA THR A 232 -0.31 15.68 -6.86
C THR A 232 0.87 15.21 -6.01
N ALA A 233 1.16 15.96 -4.94
CA ALA A 233 2.16 15.55 -3.95
C ALA A 233 1.83 14.17 -3.36
N THR A 234 0.56 13.92 -3.00
CA THR A 234 0.10 12.63 -2.46
C THR A 234 0.39 11.48 -3.41
N GLU A 235 0.08 11.63 -4.70
CA GLU A 235 0.37 10.60 -5.71
C GLU A 235 1.88 10.32 -5.81
N VAL A 236 2.71 11.36 -5.80
CA VAL A 236 4.18 11.20 -5.83
C VAL A 236 4.71 10.50 -4.58
N PHE A 237 4.17 10.82 -3.40
CA PHE A 237 4.58 10.16 -2.15
C PHE A 237 4.22 8.68 -2.14
N VAL A 238 2.98 8.31 -2.49
CA VAL A 238 2.56 6.90 -2.53
C VAL A 238 3.33 6.14 -3.61
N LEU A 239 3.52 6.72 -4.79
CA LEU A 239 4.42 6.15 -5.82
C LEU A 239 5.80 5.87 -5.24
N GLY A 240 6.35 6.82 -4.49
CA GLY A 240 7.63 6.69 -3.81
C GLY A 240 7.65 5.55 -2.79
N GLU A 241 6.60 5.37 -2.00
CA GLU A 241 6.51 4.29 -1.01
C GLU A 241 6.59 2.91 -1.67
N HIS A 242 5.78 2.65 -2.71
CA HIS A 242 5.84 1.39 -3.46
C HIS A 242 7.20 1.17 -4.09
N PHE A 243 7.79 2.25 -4.63
CA PHE A 243 9.07 2.23 -5.28
C PHE A 243 10.21 1.86 -4.34
N HIS A 244 10.30 2.58 -3.21
CA HIS A 244 11.32 2.39 -2.19
C HIS A 244 11.19 1.02 -1.55
N PHE A 245 9.99 0.64 -1.10
CA PHE A 245 9.74 -0.65 -0.51
C PHE A 245 10.21 -1.81 -1.40
N THR A 246 9.86 -1.78 -2.69
CA THR A 246 10.19 -2.86 -3.62
C THR A 246 11.71 -2.96 -3.81
N LEU A 247 12.38 -1.84 -4.13
CA LEU A 247 13.82 -1.87 -4.39
C LEU A 247 14.65 -2.14 -3.12
N ASP A 248 14.24 -1.61 -1.97
CA ASP A 248 14.93 -1.85 -0.70
C ASP A 248 14.75 -3.30 -0.26
N SER A 249 13.61 -3.94 -0.54
CA SER A 249 13.40 -5.36 -0.28
C SER A 249 14.33 -6.23 -1.15
N ILE A 250 14.43 -5.94 -2.44
CA ILE A 250 15.33 -6.63 -3.38
C ILE A 250 16.80 -6.45 -2.96
N LEU A 251 17.21 -5.23 -2.63
CA LEU A 251 18.56 -4.93 -2.17
C LEU A 251 18.86 -5.65 -0.85
N SER A 252 17.90 -5.71 0.07
CA SER A 252 18.04 -6.42 1.34
C SER A 252 18.29 -7.92 1.13
N LEU A 253 17.57 -8.55 0.20
CA LEU A 253 17.81 -9.94 -0.19
C LEU A 253 19.20 -10.14 -0.80
N THR A 254 19.65 -9.19 -1.62
CA THR A 254 20.98 -9.20 -2.24
C THR A 254 22.08 -9.11 -1.17
N ILE A 255 21.98 -8.16 -0.23
CA ILE A 255 22.92 -7.98 0.88
C ILE A 255 23.02 -9.25 1.73
N GLU A 256 21.87 -9.85 2.05
CA GLU A 256 21.82 -11.07 2.84
C GLU A 256 22.54 -12.24 2.16
N GLU A 257 22.41 -12.38 0.85
CA GLU A 257 23.12 -13.43 0.11
C GLU A 257 24.64 -13.19 0.08
N TYR A 258 25.08 -11.94 -0.07
CA TYR A 258 26.50 -11.57 0.08
C TYR A 258 27.03 -11.87 1.49
N ARG A 259 26.21 -11.64 2.53
CA ARG A 259 26.59 -11.96 3.92
C ARG A 259 26.80 -13.45 4.11
N ARG A 260 25.91 -14.29 3.59
CA ARG A 260 26.02 -15.77 3.66
C ARG A 260 27.24 -16.30 2.92
N HIS A 261 27.61 -15.69 1.80
CA HIS A 261 28.77 -16.14 1.02
C HIS A 261 30.12 -15.87 1.71
N ASN A 262 30.19 -14.87 2.59
CA ASN A 262 31.42 -14.47 3.28
C ASN A 262 31.57 -15.09 4.69
N GLN A 263 30.69 -16.01 5.07
CA GLN A 263 30.77 -16.79 6.32
C GLN A 263 31.41 -18.14 6.07
#